data_AF-A0A953Y0J9-F1
#
_entry.id   AF-A0A953Y0J9-F1
#
_cell.length_a   1.000
_cell.length_b   1.000
_cell.length_c   1.000
_cell.angle_alpha   90.00
_cell.angle_beta   90.00
_cell.angle_gamma   90.00
#
_symmetry.space_group_name_H-M   'P 1'
#
loop_
_entity.id
_entity.type
_entity.pdbx_description
1 polymer ?
#
loop_
_entity_poly.entity_id
_entity_poly.type
_entity_poly.pdbx_seq_one_letter_code
_entity_poly.pdbx_strand_id
1 'polypeptide(L)'
;PAPEPGLLGGPEPEEPPPPVEPEPSEPEAPVEPPVEVEPVEPPVEAEPAEAPVAVLAEPDPAPVAPQEAPEPPAPAPPTEALYAVVREAEALNLRSGPGTSFGVVRVAKLGEWLRASGEVRSGWQELELADGRRAWGSSRFLELKRVPLAVDASRPELDTGEGDAQRFPTLAAHDHETEWYERAFEINRLVDGALTAHVLSGLRLALKDPRPLNRAFALRGLRRYPRELLLGVGSQGLVEGLIEQLSEVHEAFVPKVAAELLGRLAGDDEARDAEGWQTWWREHGEAEARELARGPLPVPAALAADGGTRVRELSGAVSRVRKQGLDVVFLLDVTKSMGEELRTVKSQVREIVSLLSLLLDTKKVRLGFVAYGDEVVDWQYLIPPARFPERLDEVQIFDDPKDATIEEGISVALRATFDKRMRWGKSKRRRVVLLLADAPPLDPDLCRQIVQAAARQDFVLSSLIAEPPDYAKHKPADAILTELAKLGGGEVAPLSSPEELLVHILTLAFGPDYVQDLRLLVRAYRDVRPQRVE
;
A
#
# COMPACT_ATOMS: atom_id res chain seq x y z
N PRO A 1 -75.92 22.55 -8.45
CA PRO A 1 -75.80 22.25 -9.89
C PRO A 1 -74.55 21.41 -10.17
N ALA A 2 -74.75 20.10 -10.30
CA ALA A 2 -73.82 19.23 -11.03
C ALA A 2 -73.88 19.58 -12.53
N PRO A 3 -72.82 19.21 -13.27
CA PRO A 3 -73.03 18.11 -14.21
C PRO A 3 -71.93 17.04 -14.14
N GLU A 4 -72.37 15.79 -14.26
CA GLU A 4 -71.59 14.58 -14.59
C GLU A 4 -71.44 14.42 -16.14
N PRO A 5 -71.03 13.25 -16.68
CA PRO A 5 -69.71 12.62 -16.65
C PRO A 5 -69.21 12.26 -18.09
N GLY A 6 -67.94 11.90 -18.24
CA GLY A 6 -67.35 11.53 -19.53
C GLY A 6 -66.38 10.34 -19.45
N LEU A 7 -66.96 9.13 -19.52
CA LEU A 7 -66.50 7.92 -20.22
C LEU A 7 -65.03 7.43 -20.08
N LEU A 8 -64.89 6.38 -19.25
CA LEU A 8 -64.38 5.03 -19.61
C LEU A 8 -63.20 4.93 -20.60
N GLY A 9 -62.01 4.71 -20.07
CA GLY A 9 -60.93 3.96 -20.72
C GLY A 9 -60.52 2.81 -19.79
N GLY A 10 -60.90 1.57 -20.14
CA GLY A 10 -60.44 0.37 -19.45
C GLY A 10 -58.96 0.09 -19.72
N PRO A 11 -58.29 -0.72 -18.87
CA PRO A 11 -56.89 -1.06 -19.05
C PRO A 11 -56.68 -1.92 -20.29
N GLU A 12 -55.76 -1.52 -21.15
CA GLU A 12 -55.19 -2.41 -22.17
C GLU A 12 -54.50 -3.59 -21.46
N PRO A 13 -54.70 -4.83 -21.91
CA PRO A 13 -53.97 -5.97 -21.36
C PRO A 13 -52.53 -5.92 -21.85
N GLU A 14 -51.57 -5.87 -20.92
CA GLU A 14 -50.15 -6.12 -21.21
C GLU A 14 -50.01 -7.53 -21.82
N GLU A 15 -49.39 -7.59 -22.99
CA GLU A 15 -49.03 -8.84 -23.66
C GLU A 15 -48.06 -9.65 -22.79
N PRO A 16 -48.25 -10.97 -22.65
CA PRO A 16 -47.30 -11.82 -21.93
C PRO A 16 -45.96 -11.90 -22.68
N PRO A 17 -44.82 -11.94 -21.97
CA PRO A 17 -43.51 -12.03 -22.60
C PRO A 17 -43.37 -13.35 -23.39
N PRO A 18 -42.63 -13.35 -24.51
CA PRO A 18 -42.45 -14.53 -25.34
C PRO A 18 -41.68 -15.64 -24.60
N PRO A 19 -41.94 -16.92 -24.94
CA PRO A 19 -41.25 -18.04 -24.31
C PRO A 19 -39.76 -18.01 -24.62
N VAL A 20 -38.95 -18.25 -23.59
CA VAL A 20 -37.49 -18.42 -23.69
C VAL A 20 -37.21 -19.68 -24.51
N GLU A 21 -36.63 -19.51 -25.69
CA GLU A 21 -36.10 -20.62 -26.49
C GLU A 21 -34.86 -21.22 -25.79
N PRO A 22 -34.74 -22.56 -25.72
CA PRO A 22 -33.57 -23.20 -25.12
C PRO A 22 -32.34 -23.00 -26.00
N GLU A 23 -31.20 -22.68 -25.37
CA GLU A 23 -29.91 -22.53 -26.05
C GLU A 23 -29.54 -23.80 -26.85
N PRO A 24 -28.98 -23.65 -28.06
CA PRO A 24 -28.59 -24.77 -28.89
C PRO A 24 -27.33 -25.45 -28.32
N SER A 25 -27.47 -26.73 -28.00
CA SER A 25 -26.36 -27.66 -27.80
C SER A 25 -25.53 -27.77 -29.08
N GLU A 26 -24.29 -27.28 -29.06
CA GLU A 26 -23.36 -27.46 -30.17
C GLU A 26 -22.82 -28.91 -30.26
N PRO A 27 -22.47 -29.36 -31.48
CA PRO A 27 -22.51 -30.76 -31.86
C PRO A 27 -21.21 -31.53 -31.58
N GLU A 28 -21.35 -32.78 -31.13
CA GLU A 28 -20.32 -33.80 -31.26
C GLU A 28 -20.01 -34.09 -32.73
N ALA A 29 -18.73 -34.16 -33.07
CA ALA A 29 -18.20 -34.67 -34.33
C ALA A 29 -16.97 -35.59 -34.06
N PRO A 30 -16.66 -36.55 -34.96
CA PRO A 30 -16.42 -37.93 -34.55
C PRO A 30 -14.96 -38.44 -34.54
N VAL A 31 -14.81 -39.54 -33.79
CA VAL A 31 -13.80 -40.63 -33.68
C VAL A 31 -12.79 -40.83 -34.82
N GLU A 32 -11.53 -41.18 -34.48
CA GLU A 32 -10.70 -42.20 -35.17
C GLU A 32 -9.62 -42.81 -34.21
N PRO A 33 -9.05 -44.01 -34.48
CA PRO A 33 -8.77 -45.09 -33.50
C PRO A 33 -7.29 -45.18 -33.02
N PRO A 34 -6.95 -46.12 -32.09
CA PRO A 34 -5.64 -46.13 -31.43
C PRO A 34 -4.54 -46.72 -32.33
N VAL A 35 -3.36 -46.11 -32.28
CA VAL A 35 -2.16 -46.66 -32.93
C VAL A 35 -1.38 -47.51 -31.93
N GLU A 36 -1.18 -48.75 -32.34
CA GLU A 36 -0.53 -49.88 -31.70
C GLU A 36 0.98 -49.70 -31.57
N VAL A 37 1.55 -50.18 -30.45
CA VAL A 37 2.97 -50.15 -30.11
C VAL A 37 3.60 -51.48 -30.50
N GLU A 38 4.76 -51.48 -31.17
CA GLU A 38 5.65 -52.64 -31.34
C GLU A 38 7.10 -52.19 -31.68
N PRO A 39 8.16 -53.00 -31.47
CA PRO A 39 9.17 -52.72 -30.45
C PRO A 39 10.63 -52.49 -30.96
N VAL A 40 11.48 -52.16 -29.98
CA VAL A 40 12.96 -52.02 -29.99
C VAL A 40 13.68 -53.33 -30.33
N GLU A 41 14.79 -53.28 -31.10
CA GLU A 41 16.08 -54.02 -30.88
C GLU A 41 17.16 -53.72 -31.99
N PRO A 42 18.48 -54.03 -31.83
CA PRO A 42 19.48 -53.05 -31.35
C PRO A 42 20.77 -53.00 -32.25
N PRO A 43 22.03 -52.75 -31.79
CA PRO A 43 23.05 -52.01 -32.58
C PRO A 43 24.14 -52.90 -33.22
N VAL A 44 24.91 -52.36 -34.17
CA VAL A 44 26.18 -52.99 -34.61
C VAL A 44 27.27 -51.93 -34.81
N GLU A 45 28.39 -52.19 -34.15
CA GLU A 45 29.63 -51.43 -34.06
C GLU A 45 30.73 -52.10 -34.92
N ALA A 46 31.74 -51.30 -35.31
CA ALA A 46 33.13 -51.65 -35.68
C ALA A 46 33.49 -52.14 -37.11
N GLU A 47 34.17 -51.22 -37.85
CA GLU A 47 35.54 -51.30 -38.45
C GLU A 47 35.99 -52.47 -39.38
N PRO A 48 37.13 -52.41 -40.12
CA PRO A 48 38.19 -51.37 -40.24
C PRO A 48 38.74 -51.06 -41.67
N ALA A 49 39.54 -49.99 -41.70
CA ALA A 49 40.83 -49.74 -42.40
C ALA A 49 41.15 -50.25 -43.82
N GLU A 50 41.65 -49.32 -44.65
CA GLU A 50 42.85 -49.55 -45.47
C GLU A 50 43.66 -48.24 -45.64
N ALA A 51 44.97 -48.34 -45.46
CA ALA A 51 46.02 -47.37 -45.76
C ALA A 51 47.11 -48.12 -46.57
N PRO A 52 48.24 -47.54 -47.02
CA PRO A 52 48.63 -46.14 -47.27
C PRO A 52 49.26 -45.96 -48.68
N VAL A 53 49.57 -44.73 -49.11
CA VAL A 53 50.71 -44.49 -50.02
C VAL A 53 51.46 -43.23 -49.58
N ALA A 54 52.73 -43.42 -49.29
CA ALA A 54 53.69 -42.40 -48.85
C ALA A 54 54.30 -41.65 -50.05
N VAL A 55 54.42 -40.32 -49.94
CA VAL A 55 55.33 -39.53 -50.77
C VAL A 55 56.09 -38.53 -49.89
N LEU A 56 57.38 -38.86 -49.75
CA LEU A 56 58.61 -38.08 -49.48
C LEU A 56 58.51 -36.60 -49.12
N ALA A 57 59.19 -36.26 -48.01
CA ALA A 57 59.39 -34.93 -47.45
C ALA A 57 60.55 -34.15 -48.11
N GLU A 58 60.39 -32.83 -48.22
CA GLU A 58 61.46 -31.82 -48.37
C GLU A 58 61.31 -30.75 -47.26
N PRO A 59 62.40 -30.04 -46.87
CA PRO A 59 62.54 -29.44 -45.54
C PRO A 59 61.97 -28.01 -45.39
N ASP A 60 61.62 -27.68 -44.14
CA ASP A 60 60.99 -26.45 -43.63
C ASP A 60 61.65 -25.11 -44.02
N PRO A 61 60.85 -24.07 -44.28
CA PRO A 61 61.14 -22.71 -43.87
C PRO A 61 60.29 -22.34 -42.64
N ALA A 62 60.91 -22.06 -41.50
CA ALA A 62 60.23 -21.37 -40.39
C ALA A 62 59.64 -20.04 -40.92
N PRO A 63 58.41 -19.62 -40.53
CA PRO A 63 58.35 -18.43 -39.66
C PRO A 63 57.05 -18.16 -38.84
N VAL A 64 57.23 -17.22 -37.89
CA VAL A 64 56.30 -16.29 -37.19
C VAL A 64 55.31 -16.84 -36.14
N ALA A 65 55.50 -16.38 -34.90
CA ALA A 65 54.52 -16.48 -33.82
C ALA A 65 53.18 -15.81 -34.19
N PRO A 66 52.02 -16.30 -33.72
CA PRO A 66 50.73 -15.67 -33.99
C PRO A 66 50.69 -14.26 -33.40
N GLN A 67 50.43 -13.25 -34.23
CA GLN A 67 49.95 -11.95 -33.76
C GLN A 67 48.51 -12.13 -33.27
N GLU A 68 48.24 -11.78 -32.01
CA GLU A 68 46.89 -11.63 -31.48
C GLU A 68 46.12 -10.62 -32.34
N ALA A 69 44.99 -11.06 -32.90
CA ALA A 69 44.03 -10.18 -33.54
C ALA A 69 43.48 -9.18 -32.52
N PRO A 70 43.23 -7.90 -32.89
CA PRO A 70 42.63 -6.94 -31.98
C PRO A 70 41.25 -7.46 -31.54
N GLU A 71 41.03 -7.50 -30.23
CA GLU A 71 39.74 -7.85 -29.63
C GLU A 71 38.62 -7.00 -30.26
N PRO A 72 37.47 -7.60 -30.62
CA PRO A 72 36.33 -6.83 -31.12
C PRO A 72 35.97 -5.73 -30.12
N PRO A 73 35.60 -4.52 -30.58
CA PRO A 73 35.22 -3.44 -29.68
C PRO A 73 34.07 -3.90 -28.79
N ALA A 74 34.25 -3.74 -27.47
CA ALA A 74 33.26 -4.12 -26.49
C ALA A 74 31.89 -3.52 -26.86
N PRO A 75 30.79 -4.29 -26.73
CA PRO A 75 29.45 -3.80 -27.06
C PRO A 75 29.16 -2.51 -26.28
N ALA A 76 28.55 -1.54 -26.95
CA ALA A 76 28.18 -0.28 -26.32
C ALA A 76 27.29 -0.57 -25.09
N PRO A 77 27.51 0.11 -23.94
CA PRO A 77 26.74 -0.12 -22.74
C PRO A 77 25.24 0.09 -23.01
N PRO A 78 24.36 -0.75 -22.43
CA PRO A 78 22.92 -0.60 -22.62
C PRO A 78 22.47 0.79 -22.12
N THR A 79 21.58 1.42 -22.87
CA THR A 79 21.06 2.78 -22.58
C THR A 79 19.72 2.77 -21.85
N GLU A 80 19.03 1.63 -21.79
CA GLU A 80 17.79 1.44 -21.05
C GLU A 80 17.76 0.05 -20.40
N ALA A 81 17.17 -0.04 -19.20
CA ALA A 81 16.85 -1.28 -18.54
C ALA A 81 15.34 -1.48 -18.45
N LEU A 82 14.88 -2.72 -18.55
CA LEU A 82 13.48 -3.08 -18.38
C LEU A 82 13.29 -3.74 -17.01
N TYR A 83 12.30 -3.28 -16.26
CA TYR A 83 11.91 -3.85 -14.98
C TYR A 83 10.45 -4.30 -15.04
N ALA A 84 10.12 -5.36 -14.32
CA ALA A 84 8.78 -5.80 -14.03
C ALA A 84 8.45 -5.55 -12.56
N VAL A 85 7.35 -4.84 -12.30
CA VAL A 85 6.86 -4.52 -10.96
C VAL A 85 5.67 -5.41 -10.64
N VAL A 86 5.74 -6.16 -9.55
CA VAL A 86 4.60 -6.98 -9.10
C VAL A 86 3.45 -6.08 -8.67
N ARG A 87 2.29 -6.26 -9.30
CA ARG A 87 1.04 -5.55 -9.00
C ARG A 87 -0.07 -6.54 -8.66
N GLU A 88 -1.02 -6.09 -7.86
CA GLU A 88 -2.31 -6.75 -7.56
C GLU A 88 -2.25 -8.09 -6.81
N ALA A 89 -1.12 -8.80 -6.81
CA ALA A 89 -0.90 -10.01 -6.05
C ALA A 89 -0.02 -9.73 -4.82
N GLU A 90 -0.48 -10.12 -3.63
CA GLU A 90 0.33 -10.07 -2.39
C GLU A 90 1.62 -10.90 -2.52
N ALA A 91 1.54 -12.00 -3.28
CA ALA A 91 2.64 -12.89 -3.59
C ALA A 91 2.50 -13.46 -5.02
N LEU A 92 3.58 -13.38 -5.81
CA LEU A 92 3.69 -13.90 -7.17
C LEU A 92 4.72 -15.04 -7.23
N ASN A 93 4.28 -16.24 -7.60
CA ASN A 93 5.19 -17.36 -7.82
C ASN A 93 6.00 -17.17 -9.11
N LEU A 94 7.32 -17.02 -8.96
CA LEU A 94 8.31 -17.07 -10.03
C LEU A 94 8.68 -18.52 -10.30
N ARG A 95 8.60 -18.96 -11.56
CA ARG A 95 8.72 -20.36 -11.96
C ARG A 95 9.91 -20.61 -12.87
N SER A 96 10.33 -21.86 -12.97
CA SER A 96 11.47 -22.26 -13.82
C SER A 96 11.17 -22.20 -15.32
N GLY A 97 9.91 -22.03 -15.72
CA GLY A 97 9.49 -21.90 -17.11
C GLY A 97 8.13 -21.19 -17.26
N PRO A 98 7.73 -20.87 -18.50
CA PRO A 98 6.55 -20.07 -18.81
C PRO A 98 5.26 -20.89 -18.70
N GLY A 99 4.78 -21.12 -17.47
CA GLY A 99 3.55 -21.87 -17.23
C GLY A 99 3.35 -22.26 -15.77
N THR A 100 2.11 -22.55 -15.39
CA THR A 100 1.77 -23.03 -14.03
C THR A 100 2.25 -24.46 -13.77
N SER A 101 2.59 -25.23 -14.81
CA SER A 101 3.15 -26.58 -14.73
C SER A 101 4.63 -26.62 -14.33
N PHE A 102 5.35 -25.49 -14.46
CA PHE A 102 6.76 -25.41 -14.07
C PHE A 102 6.93 -25.20 -12.57
N GLY A 103 8.00 -25.74 -11.98
CA GLY A 103 8.27 -25.61 -10.54
C GLY A 103 8.45 -24.15 -10.10
N VAL A 104 8.01 -23.83 -8.88
CA VAL A 104 8.23 -22.52 -8.27
C VAL A 104 9.69 -22.44 -7.81
N VAL A 105 10.40 -21.43 -8.29
CA VAL A 105 11.81 -21.16 -7.94
C VAL A 105 11.87 -20.13 -6.81
N ARG A 106 10.96 -19.14 -6.81
CA ARG A 106 10.91 -18.06 -5.82
C ARG A 106 9.51 -17.48 -5.75
N VAL A 107 9.17 -16.84 -4.64
CA VAL A 107 7.94 -16.03 -4.52
C VAL A 107 8.32 -14.56 -4.43
N ALA A 108 7.91 -13.76 -5.41
CA ALA A 108 8.06 -12.31 -5.43
C ALA A 108 6.91 -11.64 -4.69
N LYS A 109 7.15 -10.52 -4.01
CA LYS A 109 6.11 -9.83 -3.21
C LYS A 109 5.51 -8.65 -3.96
N LEU A 110 4.32 -8.21 -3.56
CA LEU A 110 3.69 -6.99 -4.09
C LEU A 110 4.66 -5.80 -4.07
N GLY A 111 4.74 -5.09 -5.19
CA GLY A 111 5.58 -3.90 -5.36
C GLY A 111 7.07 -4.19 -5.60
N GLU A 112 7.49 -5.46 -5.64
CA GLU A 112 8.87 -5.82 -5.92
C GLU A 112 9.25 -5.54 -7.38
N TRP A 113 10.44 -4.94 -7.59
CA TRP A 113 11.01 -4.66 -8.90
C TRP A 113 12.01 -5.74 -9.28
N LEU A 114 11.76 -6.42 -10.40
CA LEU A 114 12.60 -7.48 -10.95
C LEU A 114 13.10 -7.08 -12.33
N ARG A 115 14.37 -7.34 -12.62
CA ARG A 115 14.91 -7.07 -13.96
C ARG A 115 14.24 -8.00 -14.96
N ALA A 116 13.73 -7.44 -16.04
CA ALA A 116 13.06 -8.19 -17.09
C ALA A 116 13.96 -8.26 -18.33
N SER A 117 14.09 -9.44 -18.93
CA SER A 117 14.83 -9.60 -20.19
C SER A 117 14.08 -9.00 -21.39
N GLY A 118 12.79 -8.71 -21.22
CA GLY A 118 11.87 -8.31 -22.30
C GLY A 118 11.26 -9.49 -23.04
N GLU A 119 11.68 -10.72 -22.72
CA GLU A 119 11.13 -11.92 -23.32
C GLU A 119 9.78 -12.29 -22.69
N VAL A 120 8.75 -12.47 -23.52
CA VAL A 120 7.42 -12.91 -23.10
C VAL A 120 7.06 -14.17 -23.85
N ARG A 121 6.66 -15.23 -23.13
CA ARG A 121 6.18 -16.49 -23.70
C ARG A 121 4.86 -16.88 -23.05
N SER A 122 3.81 -17.03 -23.85
CA SER A 122 2.48 -17.51 -23.40
C SER A 122 1.90 -16.76 -22.19
N GLY A 123 2.07 -15.43 -22.13
CA GLY A 123 1.60 -14.61 -21.00
C GLY A 123 2.47 -14.69 -19.74
N TRP A 124 3.69 -15.19 -19.87
CA TRP A 124 4.72 -15.18 -18.83
C TRP A 124 5.88 -14.28 -19.26
N GLN A 125 6.26 -13.35 -18.39
CA GLN A 125 7.44 -12.51 -18.54
C GLN A 125 8.63 -13.24 -17.94
N GLU A 126 9.74 -13.26 -18.67
CA GLU A 126 10.99 -13.72 -18.11
C GLU A 126 11.71 -12.62 -17.33
N LEU A 127 12.25 -13.01 -16.18
CA LEU A 127 12.84 -12.19 -15.15
C LEU A 127 14.22 -12.75 -14.78
N GLU A 128 15.12 -11.86 -14.44
CA GLU A 128 16.46 -12.18 -13.94
C GLU A 128 16.47 -12.09 -12.41
N LEU A 129 16.91 -13.15 -11.76
CA LEU A 129 17.07 -13.22 -10.31
C LEU A 129 18.43 -12.64 -9.88
N ALA A 130 18.55 -12.34 -8.58
CA ALA A 130 19.75 -11.72 -8.01
C ALA A 130 21.04 -12.56 -8.17
N ASP A 131 20.90 -13.88 -8.28
CA ASP A 131 21.98 -14.83 -8.53
C ASP A 131 22.27 -15.07 -10.03
N GLY A 132 21.65 -14.28 -10.91
CA GLY A 132 21.77 -14.40 -12.36
C GLY A 132 20.91 -15.50 -12.99
N ARG A 133 20.14 -16.27 -12.21
CA ARG A 133 19.22 -17.27 -12.78
C ARG A 133 18.02 -16.61 -13.46
N ARG A 134 17.48 -17.27 -14.49
CA ARG A 134 16.25 -16.85 -15.18
C ARG A 134 15.03 -17.49 -14.52
N ALA A 135 13.97 -16.73 -14.35
CA ALA A 135 12.68 -17.19 -13.84
C ALA A 135 11.52 -16.55 -14.61
N TRP A 136 10.32 -17.09 -14.46
CA TRP A 136 9.14 -16.66 -15.20
C TRP A 136 8.01 -16.25 -14.26
N GLY A 137 7.47 -15.06 -14.44
CA GLY A 137 6.30 -14.54 -13.71
C GLY A 137 5.12 -14.30 -14.65
N SER A 138 3.89 -14.51 -14.18
CA SER A 138 2.71 -14.26 -15.01
C SER A 138 2.58 -12.76 -15.31
N SER A 139 2.55 -12.39 -16.58
CA SER A 139 2.53 -11.00 -17.04
C SER A 139 1.31 -10.22 -16.54
N ARG A 140 0.20 -10.89 -16.22
CA ARG A 140 -1.02 -10.25 -15.68
C ARG A 140 -0.80 -9.56 -14.33
N PHE A 141 0.22 -9.97 -13.58
CA PHE A 141 0.57 -9.40 -12.27
C PHE A 141 1.81 -8.53 -12.35
N LEU A 142 2.28 -8.19 -13.55
CA LEU A 142 3.52 -7.46 -13.75
C LEU A 142 3.26 -6.21 -14.58
N GLU A 143 3.76 -5.07 -14.11
CA GLU A 143 3.86 -3.87 -14.92
C GLU A 143 5.30 -3.67 -15.38
N LEU A 144 5.49 -3.52 -16.69
CA LEU A 144 6.80 -3.25 -17.26
C LEU A 144 7.14 -1.75 -17.21
N LYS A 145 8.34 -1.43 -16.72
CA LYS A 145 8.92 -0.10 -16.64
C LYS A 145 10.24 -0.06 -17.38
N ARG A 146 10.37 0.83 -18.37
CA ARG A 146 11.65 1.15 -18.99
C ARG A 146 12.31 2.29 -18.23
N VAL A 147 13.57 2.09 -17.86
CA VAL A 147 14.34 3.07 -17.08
C VAL A 147 15.62 3.39 -17.84
N PRO A 148 15.87 4.68 -18.18
CA PRO A 148 17.13 5.10 -18.78
C PRO A 148 18.32 4.72 -17.91
N LEU A 149 19.40 4.28 -18.55
CA LEU A 149 20.67 3.99 -17.90
C LEU A 149 21.64 5.16 -18.14
N ALA A 150 22.37 5.57 -17.11
CA ALA A 150 23.46 6.52 -17.27
C ALA A 150 24.65 6.19 -16.37
N VAL A 151 25.82 6.61 -16.81
CA VAL A 151 27.07 6.58 -16.04
C VAL A 151 27.24 7.95 -15.40
N ASP A 152 27.33 7.99 -14.07
CA ASP A 152 27.68 9.19 -13.32
C ASP A 152 29.12 9.07 -12.83
N ALA A 153 30.05 9.69 -13.54
CA ALA A 153 31.47 9.70 -13.20
C ALA A 153 31.80 10.52 -11.94
N SER A 154 30.86 11.33 -11.43
CA SER A 154 31.03 12.11 -10.21
C SER A 154 30.65 11.33 -8.94
N ARG A 155 30.05 10.16 -9.10
CA ARG A 155 29.62 9.31 -7.99
C ARG A 155 30.81 8.62 -7.32
N PRO A 156 30.85 8.54 -5.97
CA PRO A 156 31.87 7.77 -5.27
C PRO A 156 31.80 6.28 -5.65
N GLU A 157 32.96 5.61 -5.70
CA GLU A 157 33.02 4.16 -5.91
C GLU A 157 32.39 3.37 -4.75
N LEU A 158 32.47 3.92 -3.53
CA LEU A 158 31.78 3.43 -2.34
C LEU A 158 31.16 4.62 -1.59
N ASP A 159 29.83 4.67 -1.57
CA ASP A 159 29.09 5.71 -0.85
C ASP A 159 28.84 5.29 0.59
N THR A 160 29.41 6.01 1.55
CA THR A 160 29.29 5.76 3.00
C THR A 160 28.09 6.47 3.65
N GLY A 161 27.38 7.34 2.94
CA GLY A 161 26.38 8.23 3.54
C GLY A 161 26.88 9.61 3.93
N GLU A 162 28.15 9.92 3.64
CA GLU A 162 28.69 11.25 3.89
C GLU A 162 27.93 12.31 3.05
N GLY A 163 27.44 13.36 3.73
CA GLY A 163 26.65 14.42 3.10
C GLY A 163 25.14 14.20 3.08
N ASP A 164 24.64 12.98 3.36
CA ASP A 164 23.19 12.71 3.40
C ASP A 164 22.48 13.65 4.39
N ALA A 165 23.05 13.85 5.59
CA ALA A 165 22.48 14.71 6.62
C ALA A 165 22.38 16.19 6.18
N GLN A 166 23.34 16.66 5.39
CA GLN A 166 23.34 18.02 4.84
C GLN A 166 22.27 18.16 3.74
N ARG A 167 22.05 17.08 2.98
CA ARG A 167 21.06 17.02 1.90
C ARG A 167 19.63 16.88 2.40
N PHE A 168 19.44 16.25 3.56
CA PHE A 168 18.15 15.99 4.19
C PHE A 168 18.08 16.52 5.62
N PRO A 169 18.08 17.85 5.81
CA PRO A 169 18.12 18.47 7.14
C PRO A 169 16.93 18.07 8.03
N THR A 170 15.74 17.86 7.45
CA THR A 170 14.57 17.39 8.19
C THR A 170 14.80 15.99 8.79
N LEU A 171 15.44 15.09 8.05
CA LEU A 171 15.74 13.73 8.51
C LEU A 171 16.90 13.70 9.51
N ALA A 172 17.87 14.61 9.36
CA ALA A 172 19.02 14.75 10.25
C ALA A 172 18.68 15.38 11.62
N ALA A 173 17.54 16.07 11.74
CA ALA A 173 17.13 16.70 12.99
C ALA A 173 16.70 15.65 14.04
N HIS A 174 17.60 15.35 14.98
CA HIS A 174 17.38 14.38 16.06
C HIS A 174 16.87 15.02 17.37
N ASP A 175 16.89 16.35 17.48
CA ASP A 175 16.78 17.07 18.75
C ASP A 175 15.37 17.11 19.36
N HIS A 176 14.35 16.67 18.60
CA HIS A 176 12.96 16.74 19.03
C HIS A 176 12.32 15.35 18.93
N GLU A 177 12.42 14.55 20.00
CA GLU A 177 11.56 13.36 20.18
C GLU A 177 10.07 13.67 19.95
N THR A 178 9.68 14.93 20.17
CA THR A 178 8.33 15.46 19.99
C THR A 178 7.89 15.66 18.54
N GLU A 179 8.77 15.58 17.55
CA GLU A 179 8.48 15.92 16.13
C GLU A 179 8.84 14.79 15.14
N TRP A 180 8.92 13.56 15.62
CA TRP A 180 9.20 12.38 14.78
C TRP A 180 8.26 12.24 13.56
N TYR A 181 7.04 12.78 13.63
CA TYR A 181 6.06 12.76 12.55
C TYR A 181 6.49 13.59 11.34
N GLU A 182 7.27 14.66 11.51
CA GLU A 182 7.79 15.44 10.37
C GLU A 182 8.70 14.58 9.51
N ARG A 183 9.58 13.82 10.17
CA ARG A 183 10.45 12.83 9.53
C ARG A 183 9.63 11.69 8.92
N ALA A 184 8.58 11.23 9.60
CA ALA A 184 7.68 10.22 9.04
C ALA A 184 7.01 10.68 7.75
N PHE A 185 6.52 11.92 7.69
CA PHE A 185 5.93 12.50 6.48
C PHE A 185 6.97 12.66 5.37
N GLU A 186 8.17 13.15 5.68
CA GLU A 186 9.25 13.25 4.70
C GLU A 186 9.67 11.87 4.15
N ILE A 187 9.79 10.86 5.02
CA ILE A 187 10.09 9.48 4.60
C ILE A 187 8.98 8.96 3.69
N ASN A 188 7.71 9.10 4.07
CA ASN A 188 6.60 8.59 3.24
C ASN A 188 6.51 9.32 1.88
N ARG A 189 6.83 10.61 1.84
CA ARG A 189 6.97 11.36 0.58
C ARG A 189 8.11 10.83 -0.29
N LEU A 190 9.27 10.53 0.30
CA LEU A 190 10.39 9.90 -0.39
C LEU A 190 10.03 8.52 -0.91
N VAL A 191 9.35 7.71 -0.09
CA VAL A 191 8.85 6.38 -0.46
C VAL A 191 7.94 6.49 -1.68
N ASP A 192 6.97 7.41 -1.68
CA ASP A 192 5.99 7.54 -2.78
C ASP A 192 6.60 8.09 -4.09
N GLY A 193 7.71 8.82 -3.98
CA GLY A 193 8.41 9.42 -5.12
C GLY A 193 9.07 8.45 -6.11
N ALA A 194 9.78 9.03 -7.08
CA ALA A 194 10.57 8.29 -8.05
C ALA A 194 11.78 7.60 -7.40
N LEU A 195 12.16 6.43 -7.92
CA LEU A 195 13.22 5.56 -7.36
C LEU A 195 14.65 6.07 -7.60
N THR A 196 14.95 7.31 -7.22
CA THR A 196 16.21 8.02 -7.53
C THR A 196 17.32 7.79 -6.53
N ALA A 197 18.56 8.00 -6.95
CA ALA A 197 19.72 8.02 -6.05
C ALA A 197 19.54 9.00 -4.89
N HIS A 198 18.96 10.18 -5.17
CA HIS A 198 18.63 11.15 -4.14
C HIS A 198 17.66 10.57 -3.10
N VAL A 199 16.54 9.97 -3.54
CA VAL A 199 15.58 9.35 -2.62
C VAL A 199 16.22 8.21 -1.84
N LEU A 200 17.05 7.38 -2.47
CA LEU A 200 17.77 6.30 -1.81
C LEU A 200 18.68 6.81 -0.68
N SER A 201 19.44 7.89 -0.90
CA SER A 201 20.23 8.55 0.14
C SER A 201 19.37 9.01 1.32
N GLY A 202 18.18 9.56 1.05
CA GLY A 202 17.24 9.97 2.10
C GLY A 202 16.70 8.78 2.90
N LEU A 203 16.33 7.68 2.24
CA LEU A 203 15.87 6.45 2.90
C LEU A 203 16.99 5.77 3.70
N ARG A 204 18.23 5.77 3.18
CA ARG A 204 19.42 5.31 3.89
C ARG A 204 19.64 6.12 5.17
N LEU A 205 19.58 7.45 5.10
CA LEU A 205 19.69 8.30 6.29
C LEU A 205 18.58 8.00 7.30
N ALA A 206 17.36 7.76 6.84
CA ALA A 206 16.23 7.42 7.70
C ALA A 206 16.39 6.09 8.46
N LEU A 207 17.30 5.18 8.06
CA LEU A 207 17.67 4.01 8.86
C LEU A 207 18.39 4.37 10.17
N LYS A 208 18.82 5.62 10.33
CA LYS A 208 19.43 6.12 11.58
C LYS A 208 18.42 6.85 12.47
N ASP A 209 17.14 6.86 12.12
CA ASP A 209 16.10 7.52 12.93
C ASP A 209 15.99 6.86 14.32
N PRO A 210 15.91 7.63 15.42
CA PRO A 210 15.72 7.07 16.76
C PRO A 210 14.41 6.27 16.91
N ARG A 211 13.38 6.53 16.10
CA ARG A 211 12.09 5.84 16.16
C ARG A 211 12.08 4.61 15.24
N PRO A 212 11.89 3.39 15.77
CA PRO A 212 11.80 2.18 14.94
C PRO A 212 10.74 2.24 13.84
N LEU A 213 9.62 2.92 14.09
CA LEU A 213 8.56 3.09 13.09
C LEU A 213 9.02 3.87 11.85
N ASN A 214 9.82 4.94 12.02
CA ASN A 214 10.35 5.70 10.89
C ASN A 214 11.35 4.87 10.08
N ARG A 215 12.17 4.07 10.75
CA ARG A 215 13.08 3.11 10.09
C ARG A 215 12.30 2.05 9.33
N ALA A 216 11.19 1.57 9.87
CA ALA A 216 10.30 0.64 9.19
C ALA A 216 9.69 1.25 7.91
N PHE A 217 9.28 2.52 7.94
CA PHE A 217 8.83 3.24 6.74
C PHE A 217 9.94 3.38 5.70
N ALA A 218 11.18 3.64 6.14
CA ALA A 218 12.33 3.70 5.23
C ALA A 218 12.60 2.33 4.57
N LEU A 219 12.60 1.26 5.36
CA LEU A 219 12.76 -0.12 4.89
C LEU A 219 11.67 -0.53 3.89
N ARG A 220 10.41 -0.13 4.11
CA ARG A 220 9.32 -0.28 3.15
C ARG A 220 9.65 0.36 1.80
N GLY A 221 10.24 1.57 1.81
CA GLY A 221 10.70 2.25 0.60
C GLY A 221 11.83 1.52 -0.11
N LEU A 222 12.83 1.07 0.65
CA LEU A 222 14.01 0.38 0.12
C LEU A 222 13.65 -0.93 -0.62
N ARG A 223 12.59 -1.63 -0.19
CA ARG A 223 12.09 -2.83 -0.89
C ARG A 223 11.69 -2.57 -2.35
N ARG A 224 11.31 -1.34 -2.69
CA ARG A 224 10.93 -0.95 -4.06
C ARG A 224 12.15 -0.80 -4.99
N TYR A 225 13.34 -0.56 -4.46
CA TYR A 225 14.52 -0.37 -5.31
C TYR A 225 14.99 -1.69 -5.88
N PRO A 226 15.44 -1.75 -7.14
CA PRO A 226 16.15 -2.90 -7.71
C PRO A 226 17.49 -3.12 -7.02
N ARG A 227 18.01 -4.37 -7.07
CA ARG A 227 19.23 -4.77 -6.35
C ARG A 227 20.43 -3.94 -6.78
N GLU A 228 20.57 -3.71 -8.09
CA GLU A 228 21.69 -2.98 -8.68
C GLU A 228 21.77 -1.53 -8.17
N LEU A 229 20.61 -0.89 -7.92
CA LEU A 229 20.57 0.44 -7.33
C LEU A 229 20.89 0.43 -5.84
N LEU A 230 20.40 -0.58 -5.10
CA LEU A 230 20.73 -0.71 -3.68
C LEU A 230 22.24 -0.90 -3.48
N LEU A 231 22.88 -1.80 -4.23
CA LEU A 231 24.33 -2.03 -4.15
C LEU A 231 25.17 -0.91 -4.76
N GLY A 232 24.84 -0.48 -5.99
CA GLY A 232 25.67 0.48 -6.72
C GLY A 232 25.53 1.92 -6.22
N VAL A 233 24.35 2.32 -5.72
CA VAL A 233 24.12 3.68 -5.22
C VAL A 233 24.07 3.73 -3.70
N GLY A 234 23.30 2.86 -3.06
CA GLY A 234 23.21 2.81 -1.59
C GLY A 234 24.54 2.42 -0.94
N SER A 235 25.24 1.48 -1.59
CA SER A 235 26.63 1.10 -1.34
C SER A 235 26.90 0.78 0.14
N GLN A 236 28.12 1.06 0.62
CA GLN A 236 28.59 0.75 1.96
C GLN A 236 27.65 1.29 3.05
N GLY A 237 27.27 2.56 2.98
CA GLY A 237 26.45 3.19 4.01
C GLY A 237 25.06 2.57 4.15
N LEU A 238 24.50 2.03 3.04
CA LEU A 238 23.24 1.30 3.09
C LEU A 238 23.42 -0.06 3.78
N VAL A 239 24.44 -0.82 3.41
CA VAL A 239 24.70 -2.15 3.97
C VAL A 239 24.96 -2.07 5.47
N GLU A 240 25.83 -1.15 5.89
CA GLU A 240 26.09 -0.90 7.31
C GLU A 240 24.80 -0.52 8.05
N GLY A 241 24.01 0.41 7.48
CA GLY A 241 22.74 0.83 8.06
C GLY A 241 21.70 -0.29 8.17
N LEU A 242 21.67 -1.24 7.22
CA LEU A 242 20.81 -2.42 7.26
C LEU A 242 21.27 -3.43 8.32
N ILE A 243 22.58 -3.65 8.46
CA ILE A 243 23.15 -4.54 9.49
C ILE A 243 22.80 -4.05 10.89
N GLU A 244 22.88 -2.74 11.13
CA GLU A 244 22.49 -2.12 12.42
C GLU A 244 21.04 -2.46 12.81
N GLN A 245 20.13 -2.54 11.83
CA GLN A 245 18.71 -2.84 12.07
C GLN A 245 18.44 -4.25 12.59
N LEU A 246 19.37 -5.19 12.40
CA LEU A 246 19.20 -6.59 12.84
C LEU A 246 19.14 -6.70 14.37
N SER A 247 19.65 -5.70 15.09
CA SER A 247 19.65 -5.67 16.55
C SER A 247 18.36 -5.09 17.17
N GLU A 248 17.41 -4.61 16.36
CA GLU A 248 16.17 -4.00 16.85
C GLU A 248 15.21 -5.03 17.46
N VAL A 249 14.60 -4.68 18.60
CA VAL A 249 13.76 -5.59 19.41
C VAL A 249 12.33 -5.08 19.63
N HIS A 250 12.07 -3.80 19.43
CA HIS A 250 10.78 -3.14 19.68
C HIS A 250 9.84 -3.16 18.47
N GLU A 251 10.37 -3.33 17.25
CA GLU A 251 9.58 -3.33 16.02
C GLU A 251 9.97 -4.53 15.13
N ALA A 252 9.22 -5.62 15.21
CA ALA A 252 9.55 -6.89 14.53
C ALA A 252 9.67 -6.77 13.00
N PHE A 253 9.00 -5.79 12.40
CA PHE A 253 9.10 -5.51 10.97
C PHE A 253 10.52 -5.08 10.56
N VAL A 254 11.22 -4.32 11.41
CA VAL A 254 12.53 -3.72 11.12
C VAL A 254 13.61 -4.78 10.86
N PRO A 255 13.94 -5.68 11.81
CA PRO A 255 14.99 -6.68 11.60
C PRO A 255 14.61 -7.68 10.50
N LYS A 256 13.31 -8.03 10.37
CA LYS A 256 12.81 -8.93 9.33
C LYS A 256 13.07 -8.38 7.93
N VAL A 257 12.69 -7.13 7.67
CA VAL A 257 12.86 -6.53 6.34
C VAL A 257 14.33 -6.19 6.08
N ALA A 258 15.09 -5.81 7.10
CA ALA A 258 16.53 -5.60 6.95
C ALA A 258 17.25 -6.89 6.51
N ALA A 259 16.95 -8.03 7.15
CA ALA A 259 17.49 -9.33 6.76
C ALA A 259 17.07 -9.74 5.33
N GLU A 260 15.81 -9.51 4.96
CA GLU A 260 15.33 -9.74 3.58
C GLU A 260 16.08 -8.91 2.55
N LEU A 261 16.32 -7.63 2.84
CA LEU A 261 17.09 -6.75 1.96
C LEU A 261 18.54 -7.20 1.87
N LEU A 262 19.19 -7.57 2.98
CA LEU A 262 20.57 -8.07 2.98
C LEU A 262 20.72 -9.38 2.18
N GLY A 263 19.80 -10.35 2.36
CA GLY A 263 19.74 -11.56 1.54
C GLY A 263 19.63 -11.25 0.05
N ARG A 264 18.72 -10.33 -0.29
CA ARG A 264 18.57 -9.86 -1.66
C ARG A 264 19.83 -9.18 -2.22
N LEU A 265 20.60 -8.45 -1.40
CA LEU A 265 21.89 -7.90 -1.82
C LEU A 265 22.92 -9.01 -2.06
N ALA A 266 22.96 -10.04 -1.21
CA ALA A 266 23.82 -11.20 -1.43
C ALA A 266 23.40 -12.11 -2.59
N GLY A 267 22.13 -12.05 -2.99
CA GLY A 267 21.58 -12.96 -3.98
C GLY A 267 21.25 -14.34 -3.41
N ASP A 268 21.11 -14.45 -2.10
CA ASP A 268 20.77 -15.69 -1.39
C ASP A 268 19.76 -15.44 -0.26
N ASP A 269 19.24 -16.53 0.30
CA ASP A 269 18.34 -16.51 1.45
C ASP A 269 19.04 -16.98 2.75
N GLU A 270 20.38 -16.91 2.80
CA GLU A 270 21.13 -17.39 3.96
C GLU A 270 20.97 -16.45 5.16
N ALA A 271 20.52 -17.03 6.27
CA ALA A 271 20.42 -16.31 7.53
C ALA A 271 21.82 -16.08 8.12
N ARG A 272 22.19 -14.81 8.26
CA ARG A 272 23.45 -14.38 8.89
C ARG A 272 23.15 -13.39 10.01
N ASP A 273 23.98 -13.43 11.05
CA ASP A 273 24.00 -12.38 12.07
C ASP A 273 24.80 -11.15 11.57
N ALA A 274 24.89 -10.12 12.42
CA ALA A 274 25.57 -8.88 12.05
C ALA A 274 27.05 -9.10 11.65
N GLU A 275 27.76 -9.98 12.34
CA GLU A 275 29.18 -10.29 12.05
C GLU A 275 29.32 -11.08 10.73
N GLY A 276 28.42 -12.02 10.49
CA GLY A 276 28.34 -12.75 9.22
C GLY A 276 28.09 -11.82 8.04
N TRP A 277 27.19 -10.84 8.18
CA TRP A 277 26.93 -9.84 7.14
C TRP A 277 28.12 -8.90 6.90
N GLN A 278 28.81 -8.47 7.96
CA GLN A 278 30.04 -7.68 7.84
C GLN A 278 31.16 -8.45 7.11
N THR A 279 31.23 -9.77 7.33
CA THR A 279 32.20 -10.63 6.64
C THR A 279 31.86 -10.79 5.17
N TRP A 280 30.60 -11.10 4.84
CA TRP A 280 30.12 -11.15 3.46
C TRP A 280 30.40 -9.85 2.69
N TRP A 281 30.13 -8.69 3.31
CA TRP A 281 30.38 -7.39 2.68
C TRP A 281 31.85 -7.20 2.31
N ARG A 282 32.78 -7.52 3.23
CA ARG A 282 34.23 -7.40 3.00
C ARG A 282 34.74 -8.36 1.93
N GLU A 283 34.20 -9.58 1.88
CA GLU A 283 34.71 -10.62 0.98
C GLU A 283 34.11 -10.53 -0.44
N HIS A 284 32.86 -10.11 -0.57
CA HIS A 284 32.12 -10.17 -1.84
C HIS A 284 31.44 -8.84 -2.18
N GLY A 285 30.65 -8.29 -1.25
CA GLY A 285 29.75 -7.16 -1.53
C GLY A 285 30.48 -5.87 -1.97
N GLU A 286 31.64 -5.58 -1.39
CA GLU A 286 32.41 -4.37 -1.70
C GLU A 286 32.94 -4.37 -3.14
N ALA A 287 33.44 -5.50 -3.63
CA ALA A 287 33.96 -5.63 -4.98
C ALA A 287 32.84 -5.46 -6.02
N GLU A 288 31.70 -6.09 -5.78
CA GLU A 288 30.52 -6.00 -6.65
C GLU A 288 29.92 -4.59 -6.65
N ALA A 289 29.81 -3.95 -5.48
CA ALA A 289 29.33 -2.58 -5.38
C ALA A 289 30.21 -1.60 -6.18
N ARG A 290 31.53 -1.77 -6.15
CA ARG A 290 32.46 -0.96 -6.97
C ARG A 290 32.28 -1.19 -8.46
N GLU A 291 32.04 -2.43 -8.88
CA GLU A 291 31.78 -2.76 -10.28
C GLU A 291 30.49 -2.10 -10.77
N LEU A 292 29.39 -2.25 -10.01
CA LEU A 292 28.12 -1.57 -10.28
C LEU A 292 28.24 -0.04 -10.21
N ALA A 293 29.13 0.49 -9.36
CA ALA A 293 29.40 1.91 -9.26
C ALA A 293 30.08 2.49 -10.53
N ARG A 294 30.85 1.67 -11.26
CA ARG A 294 31.50 2.06 -12.52
C ARG A 294 30.61 1.83 -13.74
N GLY A 295 29.68 0.89 -13.65
CA GLY A 295 28.74 0.56 -14.73
C GLY A 295 27.58 1.55 -14.90
N PRO A 296 26.89 1.50 -16.06
CA PRO A 296 25.66 2.25 -16.28
C PRO A 296 24.56 1.72 -15.35
N LEU A 297 23.92 2.62 -14.59
CA LEU A 297 22.83 2.24 -13.70
C LEU A 297 21.53 2.95 -14.08
N PRO A 298 20.38 2.39 -13.67
CA PRO A 298 19.10 3.05 -13.86
C PRO A 298 19.13 4.42 -13.22
N VAL A 299 19.02 5.47 -14.03
CA VAL A 299 18.83 6.84 -13.55
C VAL A 299 17.36 7.16 -13.76
N PRO A 300 16.53 7.13 -12.72
CA PRO A 300 15.16 7.55 -12.89
C PRO A 300 15.14 9.06 -13.15
N ALA A 301 14.23 9.45 -14.04
CA ALA A 301 14.00 10.84 -14.38
C ALA A 301 13.89 11.71 -13.12
N ALA A 302 14.71 12.76 -13.06
CA ALA A 302 14.68 13.72 -11.98
C ALA A 302 13.28 14.32 -11.86
N LEU A 303 12.59 14.07 -10.75
CA LEU A 303 11.31 14.70 -10.43
C LEU A 303 11.52 15.87 -9.49
N ALA A 304 10.85 16.97 -9.82
CA ALA A 304 11.00 18.31 -9.27
C ALA A 304 10.85 18.35 -7.74
N ALA A 305 11.71 19.16 -7.13
CA ALA A 305 11.87 19.36 -5.70
C ALA A 305 10.75 20.23 -5.08
N ASP A 306 9.48 19.89 -5.28
CA ASP A 306 8.35 20.71 -4.81
C ASP A 306 7.65 20.17 -3.55
N GLY A 307 8.20 19.11 -2.95
CA GLY A 307 7.57 18.38 -1.83
C GLY A 307 7.78 18.95 -0.43
N GLY A 308 8.83 19.75 -0.21
CA GLY A 308 9.25 20.16 1.14
C GLY A 308 8.30 21.15 1.82
N THR A 309 7.57 21.97 1.05
CA THR A 309 6.62 22.96 1.57
C THR A 309 5.40 22.29 2.21
N ARG A 310 4.83 21.26 1.55
CA ARG A 310 3.65 20.54 2.04
C ARG A 310 3.92 19.78 3.35
N VAL A 311 5.08 19.14 3.47
CA VAL A 311 5.46 18.43 4.70
C VAL A 311 5.52 19.39 5.89
N ARG A 312 6.03 20.61 5.70
CA ARG A 312 6.05 21.64 6.75
C ARG A 312 4.65 22.12 7.12
N GLU A 313 3.76 22.31 6.14
CA GLU A 313 2.38 22.74 6.36
C GLU A 313 1.59 21.68 7.16
N LEU A 314 1.66 20.40 6.76
CA LEU A 314 1.07 19.28 7.47
C LEU A 314 1.63 19.14 8.88
N SER A 315 2.96 19.24 9.03
CA SER A 315 3.61 19.20 10.34
C SER A 315 3.13 20.34 11.24
N GLY A 316 2.94 21.54 10.68
CA GLY A 316 2.30 22.66 11.35
C GLY A 316 0.85 22.38 11.76
N ALA A 317 0.06 21.70 10.91
CA ALA A 317 -1.29 21.26 11.24
C ALA A 317 -1.30 20.26 12.41
N VAL A 318 -0.43 19.25 12.37
CA VAL A 318 -0.28 18.27 13.46
C VAL A 318 0.16 18.96 14.75
N SER A 319 1.16 19.85 14.71
CA SER A 319 1.64 20.62 15.86
C SER A 319 0.54 21.51 16.48
N ARG A 320 -0.31 22.14 15.65
CA ARG A 320 -1.47 22.91 16.13
C ARG A 320 -2.45 22.02 16.90
N VAL A 321 -2.85 20.88 16.34
CA VAL A 321 -3.80 19.96 16.99
C VAL A 321 -3.20 19.36 18.26
N ARG A 322 -1.91 19.01 18.27
CA ARG A 322 -1.18 18.57 19.48
C ARG A 322 -1.18 19.63 20.58
N LYS A 323 -1.11 20.92 20.24
CA LYS A 323 -1.17 22.03 21.21
C LYS A 323 -2.59 22.24 21.73
N GLN A 324 -3.57 22.26 20.83
CA GLN A 324 -4.97 22.59 21.09
C GLN A 324 -5.78 21.46 21.75
N GLY A 325 -5.55 20.22 21.34
CA GLY A 325 -6.32 19.04 21.73
C GLY A 325 -7.47 18.72 20.76
N LEU A 326 -7.90 17.46 20.78
CA LEU A 326 -8.89 16.89 19.88
C LEU A 326 -10.00 16.22 20.70
N ASP A 327 -11.25 16.55 20.39
CA ASP A 327 -12.42 15.85 20.89
C ASP A 327 -13.17 15.26 19.69
N VAL A 328 -13.44 13.95 19.72
CA VAL A 328 -14.21 13.26 18.66
C VAL A 328 -15.41 12.58 19.30
N VAL A 329 -16.60 12.76 18.72
CA VAL A 329 -17.80 12.01 19.10
C VAL A 329 -18.33 11.25 17.89
N PHE A 330 -18.53 9.94 18.07
CA PHE A 330 -19.13 9.05 17.09
C PHE A 330 -20.65 8.98 17.31
N LEU A 331 -21.44 9.32 16.29
CA LEU A 331 -22.88 9.04 16.27
C LEU A 331 -23.04 7.73 15.53
N LEU A 332 -23.52 6.72 16.22
CA LEU A 332 -23.55 5.35 15.76
C LEU A 332 -25.01 4.94 15.59
N ASP A 333 -25.40 4.71 14.35
CA ASP A 333 -26.58 3.93 14.06
C ASP A 333 -26.36 2.48 14.54
N VAL A 334 -27.25 2.01 15.41
CA VAL A 334 -27.18 0.66 16.01
C VAL A 334 -28.36 -0.22 15.59
N THR A 335 -29.02 0.11 14.49
CA THR A 335 -30.10 -0.71 13.91
C THR A 335 -29.57 -2.05 13.39
N LYS A 336 -30.50 -2.96 13.07
CA LYS A 336 -30.16 -4.29 12.52
C LYS A 336 -29.37 -4.25 11.23
N SER A 337 -29.62 -3.26 10.35
CA SER A 337 -28.93 -3.14 9.07
C SER A 337 -27.46 -2.77 9.23
N MET A 338 -27.12 -2.00 10.27
CA MET A 338 -25.75 -1.56 10.58
C MET A 338 -24.89 -2.59 11.31
N GLY A 339 -25.31 -3.86 11.36
CA GLY A 339 -24.68 -4.88 12.20
C GLY A 339 -23.26 -5.26 11.78
N GLU A 340 -22.93 -5.26 10.48
CA GLU A 340 -21.58 -5.57 9.96
C GLU A 340 -20.66 -4.35 10.07
N GLU A 341 -21.22 -3.18 9.83
CA GLU A 341 -20.62 -1.86 9.89
C GLU A 341 -20.19 -1.54 11.32
N LEU A 342 -21.07 -1.76 12.30
CA LEU A 342 -20.76 -1.55 13.71
C LEU A 342 -19.65 -2.50 14.19
N ARG A 343 -19.66 -3.76 13.73
CA ARG A 343 -18.55 -4.71 14.00
C ARG A 343 -17.23 -4.21 13.41
N THR A 344 -17.27 -3.67 12.20
CA THR A 344 -16.13 -3.08 11.50
C THR A 344 -15.58 -1.86 12.24
N VAL A 345 -16.44 -0.97 12.73
CA VAL A 345 -16.05 0.21 13.51
C VAL A 345 -15.44 -0.20 14.85
N LYS A 346 -16.04 -1.17 15.54
CA LYS A 346 -15.51 -1.71 16.81
C LYS A 346 -14.14 -2.36 16.64
N SER A 347 -13.94 -3.17 15.60
CA SER A 347 -12.64 -3.79 15.36
C SER A 347 -11.55 -2.76 15.05
N GLN A 348 -11.91 -1.67 14.36
CA GLN A 348 -10.98 -0.64 13.95
C GLN A 348 -10.72 0.44 14.99
N VAL A 349 -11.59 0.61 15.99
CA VAL A 349 -11.44 1.66 17.00
C VAL A 349 -10.09 1.58 17.72
N ARG A 350 -9.56 0.37 17.93
CA ARG A 350 -8.25 0.16 18.57
C ARG A 350 -7.11 0.67 17.68
N GLU A 351 -7.22 0.47 16.37
CA GLU A 351 -6.27 0.99 15.40
C GLU A 351 -6.33 2.53 15.32
N ILE A 352 -7.55 3.08 15.28
CA ILE A 352 -7.78 4.53 15.31
C ILE A 352 -7.13 5.14 16.57
N VAL A 353 -7.43 4.57 17.74
CA VAL A 353 -6.85 5.01 19.02
C VAL A 353 -5.32 4.92 19.00
N SER A 354 -4.76 3.84 18.45
CA SER A 354 -3.32 3.65 18.34
C SER A 354 -2.67 4.71 17.46
N LEU A 355 -3.26 4.98 16.29
CA LEU A 355 -2.75 5.96 15.32
C LEU A 355 -2.88 7.39 15.84
N LEU A 356 -4.01 7.72 16.49
CA LEU A 356 -4.19 9.01 17.17
C LEU A 356 -3.20 9.16 18.32
N SER A 357 -2.95 8.10 19.10
CA SER A 357 -1.99 8.13 20.20
C SER A 357 -0.54 8.26 19.73
N LEU A 358 -0.26 7.79 18.52
CA LEU A 358 1.02 7.94 17.86
C LEU A 358 1.24 9.40 17.42
N LEU A 359 0.26 10.01 16.76
CA LEU A 359 0.37 11.36 16.18
C LEU A 359 0.09 12.49 17.19
N LEU A 360 -0.74 12.25 18.20
CA LEU A 360 -1.22 13.26 19.13
C LEU A 360 -0.81 12.97 20.58
N ASP A 361 -0.79 14.01 21.42
CA ASP A 361 -0.67 13.84 22.87
C ASP A 361 -1.98 13.25 23.43
N THR A 362 -1.92 12.00 23.89
CA THR A 362 -3.09 11.26 24.41
C THR A 362 -3.79 11.95 25.58
N LYS A 363 -3.09 12.81 26.33
CA LYS A 363 -3.70 13.61 27.41
C LYS A 363 -4.64 14.70 26.88
N LYS A 364 -4.51 15.04 25.60
CA LYS A 364 -5.28 16.08 24.93
C LYS A 364 -6.30 15.53 23.93
N VAL A 365 -6.31 14.23 23.69
CA VAL A 365 -7.34 13.56 22.90
C VAL A 365 -8.45 13.06 23.81
N ARG A 366 -9.71 13.20 23.39
CA ARG A 366 -10.86 12.57 24.07
C ARG A 366 -11.85 12.05 23.04
N LEU A 367 -12.43 10.90 23.33
CA LEU A 367 -13.37 10.20 22.45
C LEU A 367 -14.67 9.92 23.20
N GLY A 368 -15.80 10.03 22.52
CA GLY A 368 -17.14 9.75 23.05
C GLY A 368 -18.03 9.17 21.95
N PHE A 369 -19.20 8.68 22.31
CA PHE A 369 -20.18 8.20 21.34
C PHE A 369 -21.61 8.45 21.77
N VAL A 370 -22.53 8.43 20.81
CA VAL A 370 -23.98 8.39 20.98
C VAL A 370 -24.50 7.30 20.05
N ALA A 371 -25.08 6.24 20.61
CA ALA A 371 -25.72 5.16 19.87
C ALA A 371 -27.22 5.44 19.76
N TYR A 372 -27.77 5.33 18.55
CA TYR A 372 -29.16 5.68 18.27
C TYR A 372 -29.83 4.70 17.29
N GLY A 373 -31.16 4.63 17.39
CA GLY A 373 -32.07 4.28 16.29
C GLY A 373 -33.07 5.44 16.19
N ASP A 374 -34.37 5.19 16.34
CA ASP A 374 -35.36 6.28 16.52
C ASP A 374 -35.09 7.20 17.72
N GLU A 375 -34.53 6.64 18.79
CA GLU A 375 -34.18 7.33 20.03
C GLU A 375 -32.73 7.02 20.42
N VAL A 376 -32.20 7.77 21.39
CA VAL A 376 -30.86 7.49 21.95
C VAL A 376 -30.93 6.26 22.84
N VAL A 377 -30.17 5.22 22.48
CA VAL A 377 -30.15 3.93 23.16
C VAL A 377 -29.05 3.87 24.21
N ASP A 378 -27.85 4.35 23.86
CA ASP A 378 -26.70 4.39 24.75
C ASP A 378 -25.80 5.59 24.40
N TRP A 379 -24.98 6.04 25.34
CA TRP A 379 -24.05 7.13 25.09
C TRP A 379 -22.89 7.13 26.10
N GLN A 380 -21.76 7.64 25.64
CA GLN A 380 -20.56 7.83 26.45
C GLN A 380 -20.02 9.24 26.24
N TYR A 381 -19.98 10.02 27.32
CA TYR A 381 -19.31 11.32 27.33
C TYR A 381 -17.81 11.18 26.99
N LEU A 382 -17.19 12.28 26.58
CA LEU A 382 -15.77 12.33 26.19
C LEU A 382 -14.82 11.83 27.29
N ILE A 383 -14.13 10.72 27.02
CA ILE A 383 -13.15 10.04 27.88
C ILE A 383 -11.77 9.92 27.21
N PRO A 384 -10.70 9.63 27.96
CA PRO A 384 -9.38 9.38 27.37
C PRO A 384 -9.40 8.16 26.40
N PRO A 385 -8.61 8.18 25.31
CA PRO A 385 -8.62 7.15 24.28
C PRO A 385 -8.36 5.74 24.79
N ALA A 386 -7.53 5.59 25.82
CA ALA A 386 -7.17 4.29 26.38
C ALA A 386 -8.38 3.49 26.95
N ARG A 387 -9.46 4.17 27.35
CA ARG A 387 -10.68 3.54 27.89
C ARG A 387 -11.82 3.47 26.88
N PHE A 388 -11.64 4.07 25.71
CA PHE A 388 -12.71 4.21 24.73
C PHE A 388 -13.08 2.89 24.04
N PRO A 389 -12.13 2.03 23.60
CA PRO A 389 -12.47 0.75 22.96
C PRO A 389 -13.36 -0.14 23.82
N GLU A 390 -13.01 -0.28 25.11
CA GLU A 390 -13.77 -1.10 26.07
C GLU A 390 -15.22 -0.64 26.19
N ARG A 391 -15.46 0.68 26.27
CA ARG A 391 -16.81 1.24 26.33
C ARG A 391 -17.57 1.08 25.02
N LEU A 392 -16.90 1.16 23.89
CA LEU A 392 -17.52 0.98 22.58
C LEU A 392 -17.90 -0.48 22.34
N ASP A 393 -17.08 -1.42 22.81
CA ASP A 393 -17.34 -2.86 22.69
C ASP A 393 -18.65 -3.27 23.38
N GLU A 394 -19.04 -2.58 24.46
CA GLU A 394 -20.29 -2.81 25.20
C GLU A 394 -21.57 -2.41 24.44
N VAL A 395 -21.48 -1.57 23.40
CA VAL A 395 -22.65 -1.09 22.65
C VAL A 395 -23.36 -2.25 21.94
N GLN A 396 -24.65 -2.43 22.15
CA GLN A 396 -25.40 -3.53 21.53
C GLN A 396 -26.20 -3.04 20.32
N ILE A 397 -26.37 -3.93 19.33
CA ILE A 397 -27.33 -3.69 18.25
C ILE A 397 -28.71 -3.63 18.88
N PHE A 398 -29.44 -2.57 18.57
CA PHE A 398 -30.80 -2.36 19.02
C PHE A 398 -31.76 -2.79 17.92
N ASP A 399 -32.80 -3.51 18.32
CA ASP A 399 -33.85 -4.01 17.45
C ASP A 399 -35.19 -3.63 18.08
N ASP A 400 -35.86 -2.61 17.54
CA ASP A 400 -37.25 -2.36 17.89
C ASP A 400 -38.15 -3.12 16.92
N PRO A 401 -38.83 -4.20 17.35
CA PRO A 401 -39.74 -4.96 16.51
C PRO A 401 -40.98 -4.16 16.07
N LYS A 402 -41.15 -2.93 16.56
CA LYS A 402 -42.23 -2.00 16.16
C LYS A 402 -41.77 -0.91 15.21
N ASP A 403 -40.48 -0.84 14.91
CA ASP A 403 -39.96 0.10 13.93
C ASP A 403 -40.52 -0.26 12.55
N ALA A 404 -41.21 0.71 11.97
CA ALA A 404 -41.92 0.58 10.70
C ALA A 404 -41.41 1.60 9.66
N THR A 405 -40.39 2.39 10.02
CA THR A 405 -39.83 3.45 9.19
C THR A 405 -38.44 3.07 8.70
N ILE A 406 -38.07 3.60 7.53
CA ILE A 406 -36.69 3.50 7.03
C ILE A 406 -35.88 4.69 7.57
N GLU A 407 -36.57 5.77 7.96
CA GLU A 407 -36.00 6.99 8.49
C GLU A 407 -35.62 6.85 9.98
N GLU A 408 -34.49 7.44 10.39
CA GLU A 408 -33.88 7.26 11.72
C GLU A 408 -33.82 8.53 12.59
N GLY A 409 -33.65 8.34 13.91
CA GLY A 409 -33.60 9.37 14.95
C GLY A 409 -32.33 10.24 15.01
N ILE A 410 -31.71 10.56 13.87
CA ILE A 410 -30.46 11.35 13.80
C ILE A 410 -30.59 12.70 14.53
N SER A 411 -31.76 13.34 14.47
CA SER A 411 -32.00 14.63 15.14
C SER A 411 -31.91 14.52 16.67
N VAL A 412 -32.37 13.40 17.24
CA VAL A 412 -32.29 13.10 18.68
C VAL A 412 -30.84 12.84 19.08
N ALA A 413 -30.12 12.05 18.27
CA ALA A 413 -28.70 11.79 18.46
C ALA A 413 -27.89 13.10 18.45
N LEU A 414 -28.10 13.97 17.46
CA LEU A 414 -27.43 15.27 17.37
C LEU A 414 -27.71 16.15 18.59
N ARG A 415 -28.95 16.18 19.11
CA ARG A 415 -29.26 16.91 20.35
C ARG A 415 -28.47 16.37 21.54
N ALA A 416 -28.37 15.05 21.69
CA ALA A 416 -27.59 14.44 22.75
C ALA A 416 -26.09 14.72 22.60
N THR A 417 -25.57 14.71 21.38
CA THR A 417 -24.16 15.05 21.08
C THR A 417 -23.79 16.44 21.55
N PHE A 418 -24.63 17.45 21.31
CA PHE A 418 -24.34 18.83 21.68
C PHE A 418 -24.82 19.22 23.09
N ASP A 419 -25.37 18.27 23.85
CA ASP A 419 -25.73 18.46 25.26
C ASP A 419 -24.49 18.70 26.13
N LYS A 420 -24.65 19.52 27.18
CA LYS A 420 -23.58 19.82 28.14
C LYS A 420 -23.01 18.57 28.82
N ARG A 421 -23.82 17.51 28.95
CA ARG A 421 -23.45 16.20 29.49
C ARG A 421 -22.37 15.49 28.68
N MET A 422 -22.18 15.83 27.40
CA MET A 422 -21.11 15.28 26.56
C MET A 422 -19.70 15.76 26.99
N ARG A 423 -19.62 16.85 27.76
CA ARG A 423 -18.38 17.40 28.34
C ARG A 423 -17.33 17.83 27.30
N TRP A 424 -17.81 18.46 26.23
CA TRP A 424 -16.96 19.09 25.21
C TRP A 424 -15.92 20.03 25.80
N GLY A 425 -14.77 20.07 25.13
CA GLY A 425 -13.68 20.96 25.48
C GLY A 425 -14.01 22.42 25.21
N LYS A 426 -13.24 23.31 25.84
CA LYS A 426 -13.30 24.73 25.52
C LYS A 426 -12.93 24.96 24.05
N SER A 427 -13.43 26.06 23.47
CA SER A 427 -13.43 26.35 22.01
C SER A 427 -12.08 26.26 21.29
N LYS A 428 -10.94 26.32 22.00
CA LYS A 428 -9.62 26.17 21.39
C LYS A 428 -9.32 24.74 20.92
N ARG A 429 -10.08 23.72 21.34
CA ARG A 429 -9.93 22.32 20.90
C ARG A 429 -10.60 22.10 19.55
N ARG A 430 -10.01 21.24 18.72
CA ARG A 430 -10.67 20.71 17.53
C ARG A 430 -11.80 19.79 17.97
N ARG A 431 -13.04 20.08 17.56
CA ARG A 431 -14.24 19.31 17.95
C ARG A 431 -14.87 18.71 16.70
N VAL A 432 -14.84 17.39 16.63
CA VAL A 432 -15.25 16.61 15.47
C VAL A 432 -16.43 15.71 15.85
N VAL A 433 -17.42 15.67 14.98
CA VAL A 433 -18.57 14.77 15.06
C VAL A 433 -18.54 13.88 13.82
N LEU A 434 -18.61 12.57 14.04
CA LEU A 434 -18.60 11.58 12.96
C LEU A 434 -19.93 10.83 12.99
N LEU A 435 -20.78 11.06 11.99
CA LEU A 435 -22.10 10.44 11.86
C LEU A 435 -22.00 9.19 11.01
N LEU A 436 -22.30 8.02 11.58
CA LEU A 436 -22.35 6.74 10.88
C LEU A 436 -23.82 6.36 10.70
N ALA A 437 -24.28 6.27 9.46
CA ALA A 437 -25.67 6.01 9.12
C ALA A 437 -25.79 5.33 7.75
N ASP A 438 -26.80 4.48 7.58
CA ASP A 438 -27.26 3.92 6.30
C ASP A 438 -28.62 4.49 5.86
N ALA A 439 -29.34 5.15 6.78
CA ALA A 439 -30.70 5.63 6.60
C ALA A 439 -30.85 7.18 6.67
N PRO A 440 -31.86 7.75 5.99
CA PRO A 440 -32.19 9.18 6.08
C PRO A 440 -32.78 9.56 7.45
N PRO A 441 -32.72 10.82 7.88
CA PRO A 441 -33.28 11.26 9.16
C PRO A 441 -34.81 11.40 9.14
N LEU A 442 -35.47 11.09 10.26
CA LEU A 442 -36.89 11.36 10.52
C LEU A 442 -37.27 12.84 10.41
N ASP A 443 -36.38 13.72 10.86
CA ASP A 443 -36.57 15.18 10.78
C ASP A 443 -35.34 15.84 10.14
N PRO A 444 -35.31 15.92 8.79
CA PRO A 444 -34.20 16.53 8.06
C PRO A 444 -34.00 18.01 8.39
N ASP A 445 -35.09 18.76 8.57
CA ASP A 445 -35.04 20.21 8.81
C ASP A 445 -34.46 20.53 10.18
N LEU A 446 -34.82 19.75 11.20
CA LEU A 446 -34.23 19.89 12.51
C LEU A 446 -32.75 19.50 12.51
N CYS A 447 -32.36 18.44 11.78
CA CYS A 447 -30.95 18.08 11.61
C CYS A 447 -30.17 19.26 11.03
N ARG A 448 -30.66 19.88 9.93
CA ARG A 448 -30.03 21.07 9.33
C ARG A 448 -29.86 22.20 10.34
N GLN A 449 -30.90 22.52 11.11
CA GLN A 449 -30.86 23.57 12.13
C GLN A 449 -29.80 23.30 13.20
N ILE A 450 -29.75 22.07 13.72
CA ILE A 450 -28.78 21.69 14.75
C ILE A 450 -27.35 21.76 14.21
N VAL A 451 -27.11 21.18 13.02
CA VAL A 451 -25.78 21.16 12.40
C VAL A 451 -25.30 22.58 12.06
N GLN A 452 -26.16 23.43 11.51
CA GLN A 452 -25.82 24.84 11.27
C GLN A 452 -25.50 25.60 12.56
N ALA A 453 -26.23 25.35 13.64
CA ALA A 453 -25.95 25.95 14.94
C ALA A 453 -24.62 25.46 15.53
N ALA A 454 -24.28 24.18 15.34
CA ALA A 454 -23.02 23.60 15.76
C ALA A 454 -21.83 24.13 14.95
N ALA A 455 -21.97 24.27 13.63
CA ALA A 455 -20.92 24.82 12.76
C ALA A 455 -20.52 26.26 13.18
N ARG A 456 -21.49 27.09 13.59
CA ARG A 456 -21.21 28.44 14.15
C ARG A 456 -20.44 28.42 15.47
N GLN A 457 -20.36 27.27 16.12
CA GLN A 457 -19.58 27.05 17.33
C GLN A 457 -18.31 26.23 17.05
N ASP A 458 -17.77 26.25 15.83
CA ASP A 458 -16.54 25.55 15.44
C ASP A 458 -16.57 24.01 15.61
N PHE A 459 -17.76 23.41 15.55
CA PHE A 459 -17.87 21.96 15.38
C PHE A 459 -17.74 21.60 13.91
N VAL A 460 -17.00 20.54 13.63
CA VAL A 460 -16.93 19.93 12.31
C VAL A 460 -17.71 18.62 12.33
N LEU A 461 -18.67 18.48 11.43
CA LEU A 461 -19.45 17.25 11.27
C LEU A 461 -19.19 16.63 9.90
N SER A 462 -18.85 15.34 9.91
CA SER A 462 -18.76 14.51 8.72
C SER A 462 -19.71 13.32 8.81
N SER A 463 -20.06 12.77 7.65
CA SER A 463 -20.90 11.58 7.55
C SER A 463 -20.16 10.43 6.88
N LEU A 464 -20.24 9.27 7.50
CA LEU A 464 -19.81 7.99 6.95
C LEU A 464 -21.05 7.20 6.57
N ILE A 465 -21.19 6.96 5.28
CA ILE A 465 -22.40 6.37 4.73
C ILE A 465 -22.13 4.90 4.47
N ALA A 466 -22.88 4.05 5.14
CA ALA A 466 -22.89 2.63 4.87
C ALA A 466 -23.79 2.32 3.66
N GLU A 467 -23.51 1.24 2.95
CA GLU A 467 -24.38 0.83 1.85
C GLU A 467 -25.75 0.44 2.41
N PRO A 468 -26.85 1.05 1.92
CA PRO A 468 -28.17 0.72 2.43
C PRO A 468 -28.51 -0.74 2.06
N PRO A 469 -29.18 -1.48 2.96
CA PRO A 469 -29.64 -2.82 2.66
C PRO A 469 -30.59 -2.81 1.46
N ASP A 470 -30.73 -3.95 0.77
CA ASP A 470 -31.48 -4.04 -0.50
C ASP A 470 -32.88 -3.42 -0.43
N TYR A 471 -33.57 -3.59 0.71
CA TYR A 471 -34.91 -3.07 0.91
C TYR A 471 -34.95 -1.53 1.04
N ALA A 472 -33.85 -0.87 1.41
CA ALA A 472 -33.77 0.59 1.62
C ALA A 472 -33.17 1.35 0.42
N LYS A 473 -32.67 0.65 -0.61
CA LYS A 473 -32.04 1.23 -1.82
C LYS A 473 -32.90 2.27 -2.55
N HIS A 474 -34.23 2.20 -2.40
CA HIS A 474 -35.18 3.12 -3.03
C HIS A 474 -35.33 4.47 -2.30
N LYS A 475 -34.73 4.62 -1.10
CA LYS A 475 -34.65 5.87 -0.32
C LYS A 475 -33.23 6.08 0.23
N PRO A 476 -32.24 6.36 -0.63
CA PRO A 476 -30.86 6.52 -0.20
C PRO A 476 -30.67 7.74 0.70
N ALA A 477 -29.92 7.56 1.79
CA ALA A 477 -29.57 8.62 2.73
C ALA A 477 -28.53 9.61 2.18
N ASP A 478 -27.87 9.27 1.07
CA ASP A 478 -26.70 9.98 0.53
C ASP A 478 -26.90 11.49 0.39
N ALA A 479 -28.03 11.91 -0.19
CA ALA A 479 -28.27 13.31 -0.50
C ALA A 479 -28.33 14.17 0.77
N ILE A 480 -29.08 13.71 1.78
CA ILE A 480 -29.28 14.46 3.03
C ILE A 480 -28.06 14.37 3.93
N LEU A 481 -27.41 13.20 4.05
CA LEU A 481 -26.18 13.06 4.82
C LEU A 481 -25.04 13.90 4.21
N THR A 482 -24.95 13.96 2.88
CA THR A 482 -24.04 14.86 2.17
C THR A 482 -24.32 16.33 2.45
N GLU A 483 -25.59 16.71 2.49
CA GLU A 483 -25.98 18.07 2.84
C GLU A 483 -25.57 18.40 4.29
N LEU A 484 -25.85 17.51 5.25
CA LEU A 484 -25.50 17.71 6.66
C LEU A 484 -23.98 17.82 6.86
N ALA A 485 -23.18 16.96 6.24
CA ALA A 485 -21.72 17.05 6.31
C ALA A 485 -21.21 18.40 5.77
N LYS A 486 -21.72 18.85 4.61
CA LYS A 486 -21.37 20.16 4.04
C LYS A 486 -21.77 21.32 4.95
N LEU A 487 -22.97 21.28 5.54
CA LEU A 487 -23.43 22.29 6.51
C LEU A 487 -22.56 22.30 7.77
N GLY A 488 -22.05 21.14 8.18
CA GLY A 488 -21.13 20.97 9.29
C GLY A 488 -19.67 21.29 8.97
N GLY A 489 -19.35 21.69 7.73
CA GLY A 489 -17.98 21.96 7.29
C GLY A 489 -17.08 20.72 7.23
N GLY A 490 -17.67 19.52 7.18
CA GLY A 490 -16.98 18.25 6.97
C GLY A 490 -17.27 17.66 5.60
N GLU A 491 -16.99 16.37 5.48
CA GLU A 491 -17.02 15.63 4.23
C GLU A 491 -17.84 14.34 4.38
N VAL A 492 -18.14 13.71 3.24
CA VAL A 492 -18.75 12.39 3.20
C VAL A 492 -17.74 11.38 2.69
N ALA A 493 -17.70 10.22 3.33
CA ALA A 493 -16.98 9.07 2.82
C ALA A 493 -17.84 7.81 2.94
N PRO A 494 -17.75 6.87 1.99
CA PRO A 494 -18.37 5.57 2.15
C PRO A 494 -17.68 4.79 3.27
N LEU A 495 -18.43 3.98 4.01
CA LEU A 495 -17.88 3.03 4.97
C LEU A 495 -17.38 1.77 4.25
N SER A 496 -16.55 1.96 3.21
CA SER A 496 -16.15 0.90 2.29
C SER A 496 -14.90 0.14 2.74
N SER A 497 -14.00 0.76 3.53
CA SER A 497 -12.76 0.10 3.98
C SER A 497 -12.20 0.63 5.30
N PRO A 498 -11.46 -0.22 6.05
CA PRO A 498 -10.73 0.19 7.26
C PRO A 498 -9.76 1.35 7.07
N GLU A 499 -9.08 1.37 5.93
CA GLU A 499 -8.09 2.39 5.61
C GLU A 499 -8.75 3.76 5.43
N GLU A 500 -9.85 3.83 4.69
CA GLU A 500 -10.54 5.08 4.42
C GLU A 500 -11.18 5.67 5.69
N LEU A 501 -11.65 4.84 6.62
CA LEU A 501 -12.11 5.31 7.94
C LEU A 501 -11.00 6.06 8.69
N LEU A 502 -9.79 5.47 8.74
CA LEU A 502 -8.64 6.07 9.40
C LEU A 502 -8.24 7.39 8.73
N VAL A 503 -8.13 7.38 7.40
CA VAL A 503 -7.78 8.59 6.62
C VAL A 503 -8.80 9.69 6.88
N HIS A 504 -10.09 9.36 6.88
CA HIS A 504 -11.15 10.33 7.10
C HIS A 504 -11.09 10.95 8.52
N ILE A 505 -10.89 10.14 9.56
CA ILE A 505 -10.74 10.64 10.94
C ILE A 505 -9.53 11.56 11.08
N LEU A 506 -8.39 11.19 10.49
CA LEU A 506 -7.20 12.05 10.51
C LEU A 506 -7.43 13.34 9.72
N THR A 507 -8.13 13.26 8.59
CA THR A 507 -8.50 14.42 7.77
C THR A 507 -9.37 15.40 8.55
N LEU A 508 -10.31 14.90 9.35
CA LEU A 508 -11.12 15.75 10.22
C LEU A 508 -10.29 16.44 11.31
N ALA A 509 -9.31 15.70 11.86
CA ALA A 509 -8.41 16.24 12.87
C ALA A 509 -7.49 17.32 12.29
N PHE A 510 -6.86 17.09 11.14
CA PHE A 510 -5.76 17.92 10.63
C PHE A 510 -6.13 18.85 9.47
N GLY A 511 -7.20 18.55 8.74
CA GLY A 511 -7.70 19.32 7.60
C GLY A 511 -7.69 18.54 6.27
N PRO A 512 -8.54 18.93 5.31
CA PRO A 512 -8.70 18.27 4.01
C PRO A 512 -7.51 18.43 3.06
N ASP A 513 -6.67 19.45 3.26
CA ASP A 513 -5.54 19.76 2.37
C ASP A 513 -4.47 18.65 2.32
N TYR A 514 -4.48 17.73 3.28
CA TYR A 514 -3.43 16.72 3.50
C TYR A 514 -3.90 15.27 3.34
N VAL A 515 -5.09 15.04 2.77
CA VAL A 515 -5.70 13.71 2.65
C VAL A 515 -4.75 12.67 2.03
N GLN A 516 -3.99 13.05 1.00
CA GLN A 516 -3.08 12.11 0.34
C GLN A 516 -1.88 11.75 1.22
N ASP A 517 -1.27 12.71 1.90
CA ASP A 517 -0.16 12.48 2.82
C ASP A 517 -0.60 11.61 4.01
N LEU A 518 -1.80 11.86 4.54
CA LEU A 518 -2.40 11.05 5.60
C LEU A 518 -2.70 9.62 5.12
N ARG A 519 -3.19 9.44 3.89
CA ARG A 519 -3.39 8.12 3.28
C ARG A 519 -2.08 7.36 3.14
N LEU A 520 -1.01 8.02 2.68
CA LEU A 520 0.32 7.40 2.60
C LEU A 520 0.81 6.95 3.99
N LEU A 521 0.61 7.77 5.02
CA LEU A 521 0.96 7.43 6.39
C LEU A 521 0.14 6.23 6.91
N VAL A 522 -1.18 6.22 6.71
CA VAL A 522 -2.06 5.13 7.15
C VAL A 522 -1.67 3.81 6.49
N ARG A 523 -1.43 3.82 5.16
CA ARG A 523 -0.92 2.65 4.43
C ARG A 523 0.40 2.17 5.01
N ALA A 524 1.35 3.09 5.22
CA ALA A 524 2.65 2.74 5.77
C ALA A 524 2.53 2.14 7.18
N TYR A 525 1.68 2.71 8.03
CA TYR A 525 1.42 2.23 9.37
C TYR A 525 0.85 0.80 9.34
N ARG A 526 -0.12 0.53 8.48
CA ARG A 526 -0.73 -0.80 8.30
C ARG A 526 0.25 -1.83 7.72
N ASP A 527 1.10 -1.42 6.78
CA ASP A 527 2.13 -2.28 6.19
C ASP A 527 3.16 -2.75 7.24
N VAL A 528 3.53 -1.85 8.17
CA VAL A 528 4.50 -2.12 9.23
C VAL A 528 3.86 -2.84 10.42
N ARG A 529 2.62 -2.50 10.75
CA ARG A 529 1.84 -3.08 11.85
C ARG A 529 0.57 -3.73 11.32
N PRO A 530 0.69 -4.85 10.58
CA PRO A 530 -0.48 -5.58 10.14
C PRO A 530 -1.30 -5.99 11.37
N GLN A 531 -2.62 -5.85 11.28
CA GLN A 531 -3.51 -6.35 12.32
C GLN A 531 -3.19 -7.84 12.56
N ARG A 532 -3.08 -8.24 13.83
CA ARG A 532 -3.20 -9.67 14.14
C ARG A 532 -4.60 -10.05 13.69
N VAL A 533 -4.69 -10.89 12.67
CA VAL A 533 -5.91 -11.64 12.38
C VAL A 533 -6.10 -12.53 13.59
N GLU A 534 -6.93 -12.10 14.55
CA GLU A 534 -7.36 -12.91 15.68
C GLU A 534 -8.28 -14.04 15.21
#